data_AF-A0A0D8XHL5-F1
#
_entry.id   AF-A0A0D8XHL5-F1
#
_cell.length_a   1.000
_cell.length_b   1.000
_cell.length_c   1.000
_cell.angle_alpha   90.00
_cell.angle_beta   90.00
_cell.angle_gamma   90.00
#
_symmetry.space_group_name_H-M   'P 1'
#
loop_
_entity.id
_entity.type
_entity.pdbx_description
1 polymer ?
#
loop_
_entity_poly.entity_id
_entity_poly.type
_entity_poly.pdbx_seq_one_letter_code
_entity_poly.pdbx_strand_id
1 'polypeptide(L)'
;MENIEENLENVPSGCMKELKGFAVTRTERGDESLCAFSEEEAALSKKVEYLRGEFTVESNGKWSSHFFSIPSSILYEKIDDGDTTDFFDSSPSQIKDFLLWQVLGMRIFVFVLQFLFSSWDFSTDAFKGVPIEEGELSKLDHIIQRVFAGFKRWDAVHLLHIAQYEYVFESSLAFFPLYPMVIRVLSMAWAAPFVHLGFIHVSSALLISAVAINLGCFVIAAAVLYRIVQLISKSVKQSIIAVLLFSVNPASIFFSAAYTESLYCVLTFSGLLLLLENWPSFLIRYIGSLLCFGLAYATRSNGLVNLCYVEFFCLVEFLLSIDPENPRRRRVIFGSPISTIISKSIVLILRVTFAPLSVSLPIFIHGRRQQITFCSQSSANNVPMTLQRLAAEHRLVTVGRTDIINWCNVSSFIIPPFYTAVQSKYWHVSLLGYWRFRKIPCFLIAGPAFFIVAFGVYQTWRRLWLKKSLLHLLSEGGDHVPYTLHAVFLAFGALFVYNAEVLTRVLFSSSPFPYLVLARWISDSTPQVRLSDLFVPQPFPFFTYFCRRGLTEFLLYLYLMSYLIFGTTMHAMWLPFT
;
A
#
# COMPACT_ATOMS: atom_id res chain seq x y z
N MET A 1 62.04 49.77 6.56
CA MET A 1 60.66 49.38 6.90
C MET A 1 60.56 47.86 6.77
N GLU A 2 61.49 47.13 7.40
CA GLU A 2 61.63 46.88 8.86
C GLU A 2 60.75 45.68 9.25
N ASN A 3 61.34 44.51 9.52
CA ASN A 3 61.97 44.09 10.80
C ASN A 3 60.88 43.82 11.86
N ILE A 4 60.87 42.70 12.61
CA ILE A 4 62.00 41.90 13.13
C ILE A 4 61.52 40.43 13.36
N GLU A 5 62.31 39.38 13.09
CA GLU A 5 62.93 38.39 14.05
C GLU A 5 61.94 37.63 14.98
N GLU A 6 62.04 36.33 15.35
CA GLU A 6 63.04 35.22 15.34
C GLU A 6 62.28 33.87 15.04
N ASN A 7 62.80 32.61 14.90
CA ASN A 7 64.10 31.93 14.69
C ASN A 7 63.82 30.51 14.08
N LEU A 8 64.70 29.85 13.30
CA LEU A 8 65.83 28.91 13.62
C LEU A 8 65.45 27.66 14.46
N GLU A 9 65.91 26.43 14.18
CA GLU A 9 66.91 25.88 13.21
C GLU A 9 66.57 24.36 12.94
N ASN A 10 67.17 23.51 12.08
CA ASN A 10 68.25 23.51 11.07
C ASN A 10 67.98 22.38 10.02
N VAL A 11 68.81 22.16 8.99
CA VAL A 11 68.60 21.17 7.90
C VAL A 11 69.87 20.44 7.43
N PRO A 12 69.93 19.09 7.57
CA PRO A 12 70.62 18.23 6.58
C PRO A 12 69.92 16.87 6.31
N SER A 13 70.32 16.04 5.32
CA SER A 13 70.39 16.25 3.85
C SER A 13 70.84 14.96 3.11
N GLY A 14 70.27 14.67 1.94
CA GLY A 14 70.84 13.76 0.90
C GLY A 14 70.56 12.25 1.05
N CYS A 15 70.90 11.37 0.08
CA CYS A 15 71.12 11.56 -1.36
C CYS A 15 71.12 10.20 -2.14
N MET A 16 70.17 10.01 -3.07
CA MET A 16 70.31 9.32 -4.39
C MET A 16 70.85 7.86 -4.58
N LYS A 17 69.99 7.02 -5.22
CA LYS A 17 70.22 5.89 -6.18
C LYS A 17 70.64 4.46 -5.77
N GLU A 18 69.81 3.54 -6.30
CA GLU A 18 70.01 2.20 -6.91
C GLU A 18 71.44 1.64 -7.17
N LEU A 19 71.64 0.31 -6.99
CA LEU A 19 71.78 -0.69 -8.08
C LEU A 19 72.25 -2.11 -7.63
N LYS A 20 71.61 -3.16 -8.22
CA LYS A 20 72.07 -4.54 -8.55
C LYS A 20 72.85 -5.43 -7.54
N GLY A 21 72.37 -6.66 -7.35
CA GLY A 21 73.00 -7.73 -6.55
C GLY A 21 73.94 -8.68 -7.30
N PHE A 22 74.26 -9.84 -6.70
CA PHE A 22 75.11 -10.92 -7.24
C PHE A 22 74.72 -12.30 -6.65
N ALA A 23 75.36 -13.40 -7.09
CA ALA A 23 75.04 -14.78 -6.67
C ALA A 23 76.28 -15.72 -6.70
N VAL A 24 76.11 -16.99 -6.25
CA VAL A 24 77.07 -18.14 -6.33
C VAL A 24 78.19 -18.05 -5.23
N THR A 25 78.69 -19.08 -4.51
CA THR A 25 78.86 -20.56 -4.66
C THR A 25 78.99 -21.29 -3.28
N ARG A 26 78.79 -22.63 -3.22
CA ARG A 26 79.48 -23.74 -2.43
C ARG A 26 80.03 -23.50 -0.97
N THR A 27 80.18 -24.47 -0.04
CA THR A 27 80.29 -25.95 -0.09
C THR A 27 80.00 -26.63 1.29
N GLU A 28 79.47 -27.88 1.26
CA GLU A 28 79.64 -29.03 2.20
C GLU A 28 79.54 -28.97 3.77
N ARG A 29 78.59 -29.80 4.27
CA ARG A 29 78.75 -30.90 5.29
C ARG A 29 78.89 -30.56 6.80
N GLY A 30 77.88 -30.93 7.59
CA GLY A 30 77.93 -31.04 9.07
C GLY A 30 76.53 -31.19 9.72
N ASP A 31 76.33 -32.23 10.52
CA ASP A 31 75.04 -32.81 10.98
C ASP A 31 74.12 -32.00 11.94
N GLU A 32 72.91 -32.56 12.14
CA GLU A 32 71.97 -32.45 13.28
C GLU A 32 70.93 -31.30 13.44
N SER A 33 69.67 -31.76 13.60
CA SER A 33 68.53 -31.16 14.35
C SER A 33 67.55 -30.19 13.64
N LEU A 34 66.45 -29.89 14.33
CA LEU A 34 65.09 -29.75 13.77
C LEU A 34 64.56 -28.31 13.61
N CYS A 35 63.69 -28.15 12.60
CA CYS A 35 62.49 -27.28 12.52
C CYS A 35 62.54 -25.80 12.07
N ALA A 36 61.45 -25.45 11.38
CA ALA A 36 60.85 -24.12 11.17
C ALA A 36 61.54 -23.09 10.24
N PHE A 37 61.23 -23.19 8.94
CA PHE A 37 61.17 -22.05 8.01
C PHE A 37 59.71 -21.84 7.59
N SER A 38 59.17 -20.62 7.70
CA SER A 38 57.88 -20.24 7.07
C SER A 38 57.68 -18.73 7.04
N GLU A 39 57.85 -18.08 5.88
CA GLU A 39 57.33 -16.71 5.69
C GLU A 39 57.02 -16.32 4.22
N GLU A 40 57.72 -16.89 3.21
CA GLU A 40 57.50 -16.46 1.80
C GLU A 40 56.22 -17.00 1.12
N GLU A 41 55.68 -18.16 1.51
CA GLU A 41 54.42 -18.66 0.91
C GLU A 41 53.19 -17.78 1.24
N ALA A 42 53.25 -17.02 2.35
CA ALA A 42 52.16 -16.15 2.79
C ALA A 42 51.88 -14.98 1.82
N ALA A 43 52.88 -14.58 1.01
CA ALA A 43 52.77 -13.46 0.08
C ALA A 43 51.91 -13.79 -1.16
N LEU A 44 51.93 -15.04 -1.62
CA LEU A 44 51.22 -15.44 -2.85
C LEU A 44 49.72 -15.69 -2.60
N SER A 45 49.36 -16.26 -1.45
CA SER A 45 47.97 -16.53 -1.06
C SER A 45 47.11 -15.26 -1.01
N LYS A 46 47.64 -14.19 -0.38
CA LYS A 46 46.96 -12.88 -0.22
C LYS A 46 46.52 -12.20 -1.53
N LYS A 47 47.02 -12.64 -2.69
CA LYS A 47 46.64 -12.07 -4.00
C LYS A 47 45.48 -12.80 -4.69
N VAL A 48 45.07 -13.97 -4.19
CA VAL A 48 43.92 -14.74 -4.69
C VAL A 48 42.64 -14.38 -3.92
N GLU A 49 42.78 -14.02 -2.64
CA GLU A 49 41.66 -13.79 -1.71
C GLU A 49 40.79 -12.56 -2.06
N TYR A 50 41.37 -11.56 -2.74
CA TYR A 50 40.67 -10.33 -3.17
C TYR A 50 39.54 -10.55 -4.21
N LEU A 51 39.32 -11.78 -4.67
CA LEU A 51 38.23 -12.16 -5.58
C LEU A 51 37.11 -13.01 -4.93
N ARG A 52 37.17 -13.27 -3.62
CA ARG A 52 36.04 -13.86 -2.86
C ARG A 52 35.47 -12.87 -1.85
N GLY A 53 34.32 -12.27 -2.20
CA GLY A 53 33.55 -11.41 -1.30
C GLY A 53 32.76 -12.19 -0.24
N GLU A 54 33.45 -12.88 0.67
CA GLU A 54 32.83 -13.50 1.85
C GLU A 54 32.83 -12.51 3.03
N PHE A 55 31.65 -11.95 3.35
CA PHE A 55 31.48 -11.07 4.52
C PHE A 55 31.00 -11.86 5.74
N THR A 56 31.85 -11.91 6.77
CA THR A 56 31.58 -12.52 8.07
C THR A 56 31.17 -11.47 9.09
N VAL A 57 30.04 -11.70 9.77
CA VAL A 57 29.68 -11.04 11.04
C VAL A 57 29.06 -12.10 11.94
N GLU A 58 29.64 -12.33 13.11
CA GLU A 58 29.15 -13.29 14.09
C GLU A 58 28.33 -12.60 15.19
N SER A 59 27.41 -13.33 15.82
CA SER A 59 26.61 -12.83 16.94
C SER A 59 26.01 -14.01 17.70
N ASN A 60 26.54 -14.30 18.90
CA ASN A 60 26.11 -15.44 19.71
C ASN A 60 24.78 -15.19 20.44
N GLY A 61 23.99 -16.26 20.62
CA GLY A 61 22.75 -16.20 21.40
C GLY A 61 21.79 -17.35 21.10
N LYS A 62 21.74 -18.35 21.98
CA LYS A 62 20.64 -19.32 22.07
C LYS A 62 19.57 -18.80 23.04
N TRP A 63 18.29 -18.91 22.68
CA TRP A 63 17.19 -18.84 23.65
C TRP A 63 16.09 -19.85 23.30
N SER A 64 15.45 -20.39 24.34
CA SER A 64 14.41 -21.42 24.26
C SER A 64 13.00 -20.85 24.32
N SER A 65 12.01 -21.65 23.95
CA SER A 65 10.61 -21.26 23.85
C SER A 65 9.86 -21.29 25.19
N HIS A 66 9.30 -20.16 25.61
CA HIS A 66 8.08 -20.11 26.44
C HIS A 66 7.25 -18.87 26.08
N PHE A 67 5.93 -18.94 26.32
CA PHE A 67 4.98 -17.86 26.00
C PHE A 67 4.91 -16.81 27.13
N PHE A 68 4.59 -15.57 26.77
CA PHE A 68 4.29 -14.42 27.65
C PHE A 68 5.39 -13.95 28.62
N SER A 69 6.33 -13.14 28.11
CA SER A 69 6.93 -12.02 28.87
C SER A 69 7.58 -11.01 27.91
N ILE A 70 7.77 -9.76 28.36
CA ILE A 70 8.45 -8.69 27.62
C ILE A 70 9.89 -8.57 28.17
N PRO A 71 10.95 -8.76 27.36
CA PRO A 71 12.33 -8.54 27.81
C PRO A 71 12.71 -7.05 27.76
N SER A 72 13.36 -6.56 28.80
CA SER A 72 14.02 -5.26 28.83
C SER A 72 15.51 -5.37 28.48
N SER A 73 16.10 -4.25 28.03
CA SER A 73 17.56 -4.00 27.86
C SER A 73 18.37 -4.97 26.97
N ILE A 74 18.75 -4.46 25.78
CA ILE A 74 20.15 -4.22 25.33
C ILE A 74 21.11 -5.42 25.51
N LEU A 75 21.75 -5.96 24.45
CA LEU A 75 22.69 -5.20 23.62
C LEU A 75 22.72 -5.67 22.15
N TYR A 76 22.86 -4.71 21.22
CA TYR A 76 23.09 -4.96 19.80
C TYR A 76 24.22 -4.03 19.35
N GLU A 77 25.40 -4.60 19.09
CA GLU A 77 26.60 -3.81 18.80
C GLU A 77 26.64 -3.44 17.32
N LYS A 78 26.15 -2.24 16.98
CA LYS A 78 26.52 -1.54 15.74
C LYS A 78 26.49 -0.02 15.91
N ILE A 79 27.67 0.49 16.24
CA ILE A 79 28.15 1.88 16.16
C ILE A 79 29.41 1.74 15.27
N ASP A 80 29.75 2.57 14.29
CA ASP A 80 29.58 4.01 14.02
C ASP A 80 28.85 4.31 12.69
N ASP A 81 28.40 5.53 12.39
CA ASP A 81 28.05 6.71 13.21
C ASP A 81 27.00 7.53 12.42
N GLY A 82 26.14 8.29 13.11
CA GLY A 82 25.14 9.17 12.50
C GLY A 82 23.70 8.98 13.01
N ASP A 83 23.32 9.82 13.98
CA ASP A 83 21.93 10.28 14.26
C ASP A 83 20.92 9.22 14.77
N THR A 84 21.24 8.54 15.88
CA THR A 84 20.37 7.49 16.48
C THR A 84 20.06 7.59 17.99
N THR A 85 20.52 8.62 18.72
CA THR A 85 20.41 8.67 20.19
C THR A 85 19.34 9.61 20.77
N ASP A 86 18.89 10.66 20.06
CA ASP A 86 18.31 11.86 20.73
C ASP A 86 16.85 12.22 20.34
N PHE A 87 15.99 11.23 20.02
CA PHE A 87 14.63 11.48 19.48
C PHE A 87 13.44 10.99 20.35
N PHE A 88 13.63 10.10 21.34
CA PHE A 88 12.52 9.41 22.02
C PHE A 88 12.61 9.36 23.55
N ASP A 89 12.17 10.43 24.21
CA ASP A 89 11.81 10.43 25.65
C ASP A 89 10.39 9.89 25.93
N SER A 90 9.67 9.45 24.89
CA SER A 90 8.24 9.08 24.96
C SER A 90 8.02 7.57 24.82
N SER A 91 7.07 7.03 25.58
CA SER A 91 6.81 5.59 25.63
C SER A 91 6.03 5.08 24.39
N PRO A 92 6.15 3.79 24.05
CA PRO A 92 5.37 3.19 22.96
C PRO A 92 3.84 3.29 23.14
N SER A 93 3.34 3.37 24.37
CA SER A 93 1.91 3.60 24.64
C SER A 93 1.49 5.03 24.30
N GLN A 94 2.29 6.03 24.66
CA GLN A 94 2.03 7.44 24.28
C GLN A 94 1.98 7.61 22.76
N ILE A 95 2.87 6.94 22.01
CA ILE A 95 2.84 6.94 20.53
C ILE A 95 1.53 6.31 20.01
N LYS A 96 1.17 5.12 20.52
CA LYS A 96 -0.06 4.42 20.13
C LYS A 96 -1.30 5.29 20.36
N ASP A 97 -1.42 5.86 21.54
CA ASP A 97 -2.62 6.57 21.96
C ASP A 97 -2.72 7.93 21.25
N PHE A 98 -1.59 8.63 21.04
CA PHE A 98 -1.52 9.81 20.15
C PHE A 98 -2.00 9.48 18.72
N LEU A 99 -1.45 8.43 18.09
CA LEU A 99 -1.84 8.05 16.73
C LEU A 99 -3.33 7.68 16.64
N LEU A 100 -3.87 6.97 17.64
CA LEU A 100 -5.29 6.64 17.71
C LEU A 100 -6.16 7.90 17.79
N TRP A 101 -5.80 8.87 18.64
CA TRP A 101 -6.52 10.15 18.72
C TRP A 101 -6.45 10.98 17.43
N GLN A 102 -5.31 11.00 16.73
CA GLN A 102 -5.18 11.69 15.44
C GLN A 102 -6.02 11.02 14.34
N VAL A 103 -5.97 9.68 14.26
CA VAL A 103 -6.77 8.88 13.31
C VAL A 103 -8.26 9.10 13.53
N LEU A 104 -8.74 8.97 14.78
CA LEU A 104 -10.15 9.15 15.12
C LEU A 104 -10.59 10.62 14.98
N GLY A 105 -9.76 11.57 15.41
CA GLY A 105 -10.02 13.00 15.28
C GLY A 105 -10.26 13.43 13.83
N MET A 106 -9.50 12.88 12.87
CA MET A 106 -9.73 13.16 11.45
C MET A 106 -10.96 12.45 10.86
N ARG A 107 -11.36 11.29 11.38
CA ARG A 107 -12.65 10.68 11.02
C ARG A 107 -13.82 11.52 11.54
N ILE A 108 -13.72 12.05 12.77
CA ILE A 108 -14.70 12.97 13.36
C ILE A 108 -14.76 14.27 12.56
N PHE A 109 -13.63 14.86 12.17
CA PHE A 109 -13.59 16.07 11.35
C PHE A 109 -14.28 15.89 9.99
N VAL A 110 -14.01 14.79 9.27
CA VAL A 110 -14.69 14.45 8.01
C VAL A 110 -16.19 14.20 8.23
N PHE A 111 -16.57 13.56 9.33
CA PHE A 111 -17.98 13.36 9.71
C PHE A 111 -18.71 14.68 10.00
N VAL A 112 -18.06 15.66 10.65
CA VAL A 112 -18.62 17.00 10.88
C VAL A 112 -18.73 17.77 9.57
N LEU A 113 -17.70 17.76 8.72
CA LEU A 113 -17.77 18.42 7.40
C LEU A 113 -18.91 17.86 6.53
N GLN A 114 -19.04 16.53 6.40
CA GLN A 114 -20.15 15.98 5.61
C GLN A 114 -21.52 16.29 6.25
N PHE A 115 -21.62 16.33 7.59
CA PHE A 115 -22.89 16.62 8.26
C PHE A 115 -23.35 18.05 8.03
N LEU A 116 -22.42 19.02 8.08
CA LEU A 116 -22.71 20.42 7.81
C LEU A 116 -23.16 20.65 6.36
N PHE A 117 -22.49 20.03 5.39
CA PHE A 117 -22.70 20.31 3.97
C PHE A 117 -23.68 19.36 3.24
N SER A 118 -24.05 18.22 3.84
CA SER A 118 -24.96 17.24 3.21
C SER A 118 -26.37 17.75 2.90
N SER A 119 -26.81 18.81 3.58
CA SER A 119 -28.14 19.42 3.37
C SER A 119 -28.27 20.19 2.05
N TRP A 120 -27.17 20.46 1.34
CA TRP A 120 -27.18 21.01 -0.02
C TRP A 120 -27.14 19.87 -1.04
N ASP A 121 -28.28 19.50 -1.61
CA ASP A 121 -28.39 18.45 -2.64
C ASP A 121 -28.39 19.08 -4.05
N PHE A 122 -27.24 19.14 -4.72
CA PHE A 122 -27.17 19.68 -6.08
C PHE A 122 -27.74 18.69 -7.12
N SER A 123 -28.26 19.24 -8.23
CA SER A 123 -28.81 18.46 -9.34
C SER A 123 -27.71 17.70 -10.08
N THR A 124 -27.85 16.38 -10.16
CA THR A 124 -26.93 15.48 -10.89
C THR A 124 -27.71 14.44 -11.68
N ASP A 125 -27.06 13.89 -12.70
CA ASP A 125 -27.47 12.73 -13.50
C ASP A 125 -27.09 11.39 -12.85
N ALA A 126 -26.40 11.43 -11.70
CA ALA A 126 -25.98 10.26 -10.94
C ALA A 126 -27.17 9.48 -10.34
N PHE A 127 -27.06 8.16 -10.29
CA PHE A 127 -28.08 7.27 -9.71
C PHE A 127 -28.28 7.58 -8.21
N LYS A 128 -29.45 8.12 -7.85
CA LYS A 128 -29.82 8.46 -6.46
C LYS A 128 -30.45 7.30 -5.68
N GLY A 129 -30.62 6.13 -6.31
CA GLY A 129 -31.07 4.88 -5.69
C GLY A 129 -32.53 4.56 -5.98
N VAL A 130 -33.08 3.60 -5.24
CA VAL A 130 -34.54 3.33 -5.23
C VAL A 130 -35.18 4.31 -4.23
N PRO A 131 -36.23 5.04 -4.60
CA PRO A 131 -36.99 5.83 -3.62
C PRO A 131 -37.68 4.92 -2.60
N ILE A 132 -37.83 5.41 -1.38
CA ILE A 132 -38.49 4.71 -0.26
C ILE A 132 -39.69 5.57 0.12
N GLU A 133 -40.85 4.96 0.39
CA GLU A 133 -42.06 5.72 0.73
C GLU A 133 -41.94 6.29 2.16
N GLU A 134 -42.37 7.54 2.39
CA GLU A 134 -42.19 8.21 3.69
C GLU A 134 -42.86 7.44 4.86
N GLY A 135 -43.92 6.69 4.56
CA GLY A 135 -44.61 5.81 5.53
C GLY A 135 -43.81 4.56 5.95
N GLU A 136 -42.77 4.17 5.21
CA GLU A 136 -41.87 3.06 5.57
C GLU A 136 -40.73 3.49 6.51
N LEU A 137 -40.52 4.80 6.69
CA LEU A 137 -39.37 5.35 7.42
C LEU A 137 -39.76 5.86 8.81
N SER A 138 -39.15 5.30 9.85
CA SER A 138 -39.36 5.79 11.21
C SER A 138 -38.79 7.19 11.42
N LYS A 139 -39.14 7.86 12.53
CA LYS A 139 -38.49 9.11 12.95
C LYS A 139 -36.98 8.95 13.16
N LEU A 140 -36.54 7.76 13.57
CA LEU A 140 -35.12 7.44 13.75
C LEU A 140 -34.41 7.28 12.39
N ASP A 141 -35.06 6.70 11.39
CA ASP A 141 -34.54 6.62 10.02
C ASP A 141 -34.29 8.00 9.40
N HIS A 142 -35.23 8.92 9.57
CA HIS A 142 -35.07 10.31 9.10
C HIS A 142 -33.86 11.00 9.75
N ILE A 143 -33.59 10.73 11.03
CA ILE A 143 -32.39 11.22 11.73
C ILE A 143 -31.13 10.55 11.17
N ILE A 144 -31.09 9.22 11.08
CA ILE A 144 -29.93 8.46 10.57
C ILE A 144 -29.58 8.90 9.15
N GLN A 145 -30.57 8.94 8.25
CA GLN A 145 -30.36 9.30 6.85
C GLN A 145 -29.91 10.75 6.70
N ARG A 146 -30.38 11.69 7.54
CA ARG A 146 -29.88 13.08 7.53
C ARG A 146 -28.45 13.18 8.09
N VAL A 147 -28.15 12.49 9.19
CA VAL A 147 -26.83 12.51 9.85
C VAL A 147 -25.73 11.94 8.95
N PHE A 148 -26.03 10.90 8.18
CA PHE A 148 -25.08 10.24 7.27
C PHE A 148 -25.34 10.51 5.77
N ALA A 149 -26.14 11.54 5.44
CA ALA A 149 -26.51 11.85 4.05
C ALA A 149 -25.30 12.05 3.13
N GLY A 150 -24.26 12.75 3.59
CA GLY A 150 -23.05 13.01 2.82
C GLY A 150 -22.16 11.77 2.61
N PHE A 151 -22.41 10.69 3.35
CA PHE A 151 -21.80 9.37 3.16
C PHE A 151 -22.60 8.45 2.21
N LYS A 152 -23.84 8.82 1.84
CA LYS A 152 -24.73 8.14 0.87
C LYS A 152 -24.80 8.94 -0.46
N ARG A 153 -23.63 9.23 -1.04
CA ARG A 153 -23.49 9.99 -2.30
C ARG A 153 -22.64 9.21 -3.32
N TRP A 154 -22.82 9.48 -4.61
CA TRP A 154 -22.05 8.88 -5.71
C TRP A 154 -22.05 7.32 -5.67
N ASP A 155 -20.90 6.66 -5.89
CA ASP A 155 -20.81 5.19 -6.01
C ASP A 155 -21.35 4.45 -4.77
N ALA A 156 -21.35 5.09 -3.61
CA ALA A 156 -21.92 4.54 -2.37
C ALA A 156 -23.39 4.12 -2.53
N VAL A 157 -24.15 4.81 -3.40
CA VAL A 157 -25.54 4.47 -3.69
C VAL A 157 -25.64 3.11 -4.41
N HIS A 158 -24.73 2.80 -5.34
CA HIS A 158 -24.67 1.49 -5.98
C HIS A 158 -24.26 0.39 -4.99
N LEU A 159 -23.28 0.65 -4.13
CA LEU A 159 -22.80 -0.32 -3.14
C LEU A 159 -23.89 -0.67 -2.11
N LEU A 160 -24.64 0.33 -1.64
CA LEU A 160 -25.79 0.13 -0.73
C LEU A 160 -26.98 -0.52 -1.45
N HIS A 161 -27.25 -0.16 -2.72
CA HIS A 161 -28.28 -0.81 -3.53
C HIS A 161 -27.99 -2.32 -3.71
N ILE A 162 -26.75 -2.70 -4.02
CA ILE A 162 -26.34 -4.11 -4.12
C ILE A 162 -26.48 -4.82 -2.77
N ALA A 163 -26.15 -4.15 -1.66
CA ALA A 163 -26.31 -4.71 -0.32
C ALA A 163 -27.78 -4.95 0.07
N GLN A 164 -28.72 -4.18 -0.49
CA GLN A 164 -30.16 -4.30 -0.21
C GLN A 164 -30.91 -5.21 -1.21
N TYR A 165 -30.62 -5.10 -2.51
CA TYR A 165 -31.40 -5.70 -3.60
C TYR A 165 -30.62 -6.72 -4.45
N GLU A 166 -29.35 -6.98 -4.14
CA GLU A 166 -28.41 -7.74 -4.99
C GLU A 166 -28.20 -7.10 -6.39
N TYR A 167 -27.73 -7.89 -7.35
CA TYR A 167 -27.34 -7.42 -8.68
C TYR A 167 -28.53 -7.46 -9.65
N VAL A 168 -29.38 -6.43 -9.59
CA VAL A 168 -30.56 -6.29 -10.48
C VAL A 168 -30.22 -5.56 -11.78
N PHE A 169 -29.37 -4.53 -11.72
CA PHE A 169 -29.01 -3.69 -12.86
C PHE A 169 -27.61 -4.03 -13.42
N GLU A 170 -27.46 -3.95 -14.73
CA GLU A 170 -26.20 -4.24 -15.44
C GLU A 170 -25.07 -3.26 -15.03
N SER A 171 -25.39 -1.98 -14.80
CA SER A 171 -24.42 -0.99 -14.31
C SER A 171 -23.87 -1.34 -12.92
N SER A 172 -24.66 -2.00 -12.07
CA SER A 172 -24.21 -2.46 -10.76
C SER A 172 -23.11 -3.52 -10.83
N LEU A 173 -22.95 -4.24 -11.95
CA LEU A 173 -21.87 -5.22 -12.16
C LEU A 173 -20.47 -4.61 -12.21
N ALA A 174 -20.34 -3.28 -12.33
CA ALA A 174 -19.05 -2.61 -12.17
C ALA A 174 -18.52 -2.68 -10.72
N PHE A 175 -19.41 -2.86 -9.73
CA PHE A 175 -19.08 -2.83 -8.32
C PHE A 175 -18.91 -4.24 -7.76
N PHE A 176 -17.78 -4.46 -7.09
CA PHE A 176 -17.32 -5.78 -6.71
C PHE A 176 -17.97 -6.29 -5.39
N PRO A 177 -18.18 -7.61 -5.24
CA PRO A 177 -19.17 -8.17 -4.33
C PRO A 177 -18.84 -8.12 -2.84
N LEU A 178 -17.55 -8.12 -2.44
CA LEU A 178 -17.21 -8.36 -1.03
C LEU A 178 -17.72 -7.25 -0.11
N TYR A 179 -17.59 -5.98 -0.50
CA TYR A 179 -18.01 -4.87 0.36
C TYR A 179 -19.55 -4.81 0.56
N PRO A 180 -20.39 -4.85 -0.49
CA PRO A 180 -21.85 -4.98 -0.32
C PRO A 180 -22.26 -6.23 0.47
N MET A 181 -21.57 -7.36 0.28
CA MET A 181 -21.84 -8.59 1.05
C MET A 181 -21.51 -8.42 2.53
N VAL A 182 -20.37 -7.82 2.88
CA VAL A 182 -19.97 -7.56 4.27
C VAL A 182 -20.92 -6.54 4.93
N ILE A 183 -21.36 -5.50 4.21
CA ILE A 183 -22.42 -4.59 4.69
C ILE A 183 -23.69 -5.37 5.02
N ARG A 184 -24.19 -6.20 4.09
CA ARG A 184 -25.43 -6.95 4.28
C ARG A 184 -25.34 -7.94 5.45
N VAL A 185 -24.27 -8.73 5.52
CA VAL A 185 -24.08 -9.73 6.59
C VAL A 185 -23.99 -9.07 7.96
N LEU A 186 -23.20 -7.99 8.10
CA LEU A 186 -23.10 -7.29 9.39
C LEU A 186 -24.39 -6.57 9.76
N SER A 187 -25.06 -5.91 8.79
CA SER A 187 -26.37 -5.30 9.02
C SER A 187 -27.42 -6.32 9.45
N MET A 188 -27.44 -7.53 8.87
CA MET A 188 -28.33 -8.60 9.32
C MET A 188 -27.97 -9.08 10.73
N ALA A 189 -26.68 -9.16 11.08
CA ALA A 189 -26.23 -9.66 12.37
C ALA A 189 -26.62 -8.77 13.57
N TRP A 190 -26.63 -7.44 13.43
CA TRP A 190 -27.02 -6.53 14.53
C TRP A 190 -28.42 -5.91 14.37
N ALA A 191 -28.87 -5.63 13.15
CA ALA A 191 -30.10 -4.83 12.94
C ALA A 191 -31.38 -5.66 12.82
N ALA A 192 -31.29 -6.97 12.56
CA ALA A 192 -32.47 -7.84 12.36
C ALA A 192 -33.61 -7.66 13.40
N PRO A 193 -33.36 -7.62 14.74
CA PRO A 193 -34.44 -7.40 15.70
C PRO A 193 -35.03 -5.98 15.60
N PHE A 194 -34.22 -4.95 15.36
CA PHE A 194 -34.68 -3.56 15.24
C PHE A 194 -35.49 -3.32 13.96
N VAL A 195 -35.11 -3.98 12.87
CA VAL A 195 -35.86 -3.99 11.60
C VAL A 195 -37.19 -4.73 11.77
N HIS A 196 -37.19 -5.92 12.37
CA HIS A 196 -38.42 -6.70 12.61
C HIS A 196 -39.40 -5.98 13.56
N LEU A 197 -38.90 -5.19 14.51
CA LEU A 197 -39.73 -4.38 15.42
C LEU A 197 -40.10 -3.00 14.85
N GLY A 198 -39.74 -2.69 13.60
CA GLY A 198 -40.10 -1.43 12.94
C GLY A 198 -39.39 -0.18 13.49
N PHE A 199 -38.32 -0.34 14.26
CA PHE A 199 -37.56 0.79 14.84
C PHE A 199 -36.60 1.45 13.83
N ILE A 200 -36.11 0.69 12.85
CA ILE A 200 -35.12 1.14 11.85
C ILE A 200 -35.41 0.42 10.53
N HIS A 201 -35.49 1.13 9.42
CA HIS A 201 -35.59 0.56 8.08
C HIS A 201 -34.26 -0.02 7.58
N VAL A 202 -34.33 -1.04 6.72
CA VAL A 202 -33.16 -1.78 6.20
C VAL A 202 -32.11 -0.86 5.58
N SER A 203 -32.52 0.15 4.82
CA SER A 203 -31.59 1.10 4.17
C SER A 203 -30.71 1.87 5.17
N SER A 204 -31.26 2.25 6.33
CA SER A 204 -30.56 2.97 7.39
C SER A 204 -29.61 2.06 8.16
N ALA A 205 -30.01 0.81 8.41
CA ALA A 205 -29.15 -0.21 9.01
C ALA A 205 -27.95 -0.56 8.12
N LEU A 206 -28.15 -0.68 6.80
CA LEU A 206 -27.07 -0.88 5.83
C LEU A 206 -26.10 0.32 5.81
N LEU A 207 -26.63 1.56 5.86
CA LEU A 207 -25.81 2.78 5.90
C LEU A 207 -24.95 2.87 7.17
N ILE A 208 -25.54 2.63 8.36
CA ILE A 208 -24.80 2.56 9.63
C ILE A 208 -23.70 1.49 9.54
N SER A 209 -24.04 0.31 9.02
CA SER A 209 -23.08 -0.80 8.88
C SER A 209 -21.91 -0.42 7.98
N ALA A 210 -22.17 0.20 6.83
CA ALA A 210 -21.14 0.63 5.88
C ALA A 210 -20.15 1.65 6.48
N VAL A 211 -20.67 2.62 7.25
CA VAL A 211 -19.85 3.64 7.95
C VAL A 211 -19.04 2.99 9.08
N ALA A 212 -19.63 2.08 9.86
CA ALA A 212 -18.96 1.36 10.94
C ALA A 212 -17.83 0.44 10.41
N ILE A 213 -18.08 -0.29 9.31
CA ILE A 213 -17.08 -1.09 8.60
C ILE A 213 -15.90 -0.21 8.20
N ASN A 214 -16.16 0.95 7.60
CA ASN A 214 -15.10 1.82 7.08
C ASN A 214 -14.30 2.51 8.18
N LEU A 215 -14.93 2.91 9.29
CA LEU A 215 -14.22 3.40 10.47
C LEU A 215 -13.29 2.32 11.04
N GLY A 216 -13.79 1.10 11.26
CA GLY A 216 -12.99 -0.01 11.78
C GLY A 216 -11.84 -0.39 10.85
N CYS A 217 -12.13 -0.56 9.56
CA CYS A 217 -11.11 -0.90 8.55
C CYS A 217 -10.07 0.22 8.39
N PHE A 218 -10.44 1.49 8.52
CA PHE A 218 -9.49 2.61 8.48
C PHE A 218 -8.52 2.62 9.67
N VAL A 219 -9.02 2.39 10.89
CA VAL A 219 -8.18 2.30 12.10
C VAL A 219 -7.20 1.12 12.00
N ILE A 220 -7.66 -0.03 11.52
CA ILE A 220 -6.78 -1.20 11.32
C ILE A 220 -5.77 -0.94 10.18
N ALA A 221 -6.19 -0.36 9.05
CA ALA A 221 -5.28 0.00 7.95
C ALA A 221 -4.18 0.98 8.40
N ALA A 222 -4.49 1.95 9.25
CA ALA A 222 -3.51 2.86 9.84
C ALA A 222 -2.47 2.11 10.70
N ALA A 223 -2.90 1.18 11.56
CA ALA A 223 -2.00 0.37 12.38
C ALA A 223 -1.12 -0.58 11.54
N VAL A 224 -1.67 -1.18 10.49
CA VAL A 224 -0.92 -2.03 9.55
C VAL A 224 0.08 -1.19 8.74
N LEU A 225 -0.31 0.00 8.27
CA LEU A 225 0.58 0.93 7.56
C LEU A 225 1.77 1.37 8.42
N TYR A 226 1.53 1.68 9.71
CA TYR A 226 2.61 1.97 10.67
C TYR A 226 3.65 0.85 10.70
N ARG A 227 3.19 -0.41 10.81
CA ARG A 227 4.09 -1.57 10.83
C ARG A 227 4.83 -1.77 9.50
N ILE A 228 4.16 -1.58 8.36
CA ILE A 228 4.77 -1.66 7.02
C ILE A 228 5.91 -0.62 6.88
N VAL A 229 5.65 0.64 7.22
CA VAL A 229 6.66 1.71 7.13
C VAL A 229 7.78 1.47 8.14
N GLN A 230 7.48 0.95 9.33
CA GLN A 230 8.50 0.61 10.32
C GLN A 230 9.44 -0.50 9.83
N LEU A 231 8.93 -1.51 9.12
CA LEU A 231 9.75 -2.59 8.56
C LEU A 231 10.63 -2.12 7.39
N ILE A 232 10.08 -1.30 6.48
CA ILE A 232 10.78 -0.84 5.27
C ILE A 232 11.80 0.27 5.61
N SER A 233 11.34 1.33 6.28
CA SER A 233 12.15 2.53 6.55
C SER A 233 13.00 2.41 7.81
N LYS A 234 12.73 1.44 8.69
CA LYS A 234 13.43 1.21 9.98
C LYS A 234 13.41 2.44 10.92
N SER A 235 12.51 3.39 10.68
CA SER A 235 12.44 4.70 11.36
C SER A 235 11.03 4.98 11.89
N VAL A 236 10.91 5.09 13.22
CA VAL A 236 9.63 5.38 13.91
C VAL A 236 9.06 6.73 13.51
N LYS A 237 9.92 7.74 13.28
CA LYS A 237 9.52 9.07 12.82
C LYS A 237 8.77 9.00 11.49
N GLN A 238 9.28 8.23 10.52
CA GLN A 238 8.61 8.04 9.23
C GLN A 238 7.30 7.23 9.38
N SER A 239 7.27 6.22 10.25
CA SER A 239 6.05 5.45 10.56
C SER A 239 4.92 6.32 11.11
N ILE A 240 5.25 7.28 12.00
CA ILE A 240 4.30 8.24 12.58
C ILE A 240 3.80 9.21 11.51
N ILE A 241 4.72 9.83 10.74
CA ILE A 241 4.34 10.77 9.67
C ILE A 241 3.47 10.07 8.61
N ALA A 242 3.74 8.80 8.29
CA ALA A 242 2.94 8.01 7.36
C ALA A 242 1.48 7.81 7.84
N VAL A 243 1.25 7.56 9.13
CA VAL A 243 -0.11 7.45 9.69
C VAL A 243 -0.82 8.81 9.72
N LEU A 244 -0.10 9.90 9.98
CA LEU A 244 -0.67 11.25 9.90
C LEU A 244 -1.06 11.61 8.46
N LEU A 245 -0.20 11.32 7.47
CA LEU A 245 -0.51 11.43 6.04
C LEU A 245 -1.71 10.57 5.62
N PHE A 246 -1.79 9.33 6.10
CA PHE A 246 -2.96 8.46 5.89
C PHE A 246 -4.23 9.08 6.46
N SER A 247 -4.14 9.72 7.63
CA SER A 247 -5.25 10.40 8.30
C SER A 247 -5.78 11.62 7.54
N VAL A 248 -4.97 12.28 6.70
CA VAL A 248 -5.34 13.48 5.90
C VAL A 248 -5.18 13.29 4.39
N ASN A 249 -5.25 12.05 3.90
CA ASN A 249 -4.97 11.76 2.50
C ASN A 249 -6.03 12.35 1.53
N PRO A 250 -5.71 12.58 0.24
CA PRO A 250 -6.64 13.21 -0.70
C PRO A 250 -7.99 12.48 -0.86
N ALA A 251 -7.99 11.16 -0.69
CA ALA A 251 -9.17 10.31 -0.81
C ALA A 251 -9.92 10.13 0.53
N SER A 252 -9.62 10.93 1.57
CA SER A 252 -10.09 10.77 2.95
C SER A 252 -11.61 10.60 3.12
N ILE A 253 -12.44 11.20 2.25
CA ILE A 253 -13.90 11.01 2.27
C ILE A 253 -14.31 9.59 1.83
N PHE A 254 -13.63 8.99 0.85
CA PHE A 254 -13.89 7.61 0.41
C PHE A 254 -13.50 6.57 1.47
N PHE A 255 -12.63 6.94 2.41
CA PHE A 255 -12.32 6.13 3.60
C PHE A 255 -13.36 6.27 4.73
N SER A 256 -14.47 6.99 4.53
CA SER A 256 -15.49 7.25 5.59
C SER A 256 -16.94 7.21 5.10
N ALA A 257 -17.20 7.64 3.87
CA ALA A 257 -18.44 7.35 3.15
C ALA A 257 -18.62 5.85 2.91
N ALA A 258 -19.80 5.40 2.46
CA ALA A 258 -20.11 3.98 2.26
C ALA A 258 -19.45 3.41 0.98
N TYR A 259 -18.12 3.34 1.01
CA TYR A 259 -17.19 3.15 -0.10
C TYR A 259 -16.22 1.97 0.12
N THR A 260 -15.60 1.42 -0.92
CA THR A 260 -14.82 0.17 -0.78
C THR A 260 -13.38 0.38 -0.31
N GLU A 261 -12.89 1.62 -0.28
CA GLU A 261 -11.50 2.02 -0.09
C GLU A 261 -10.92 1.54 1.25
N SER A 262 -11.63 1.68 2.38
CA SER A 262 -11.12 1.24 3.70
C SER A 262 -10.94 -0.28 3.78
N LEU A 263 -11.94 -1.06 3.34
CA LEU A 263 -11.85 -2.53 3.33
C LEU A 263 -10.78 -3.02 2.35
N TYR A 264 -10.72 -2.44 1.15
CA TYR A 264 -9.71 -2.76 0.15
C TYR A 264 -8.28 -2.46 0.64
N CYS A 265 -8.09 -1.32 1.31
CA CYS A 265 -6.80 -0.88 1.83
C CYS A 265 -6.32 -1.78 2.96
N VAL A 266 -7.17 -2.13 3.95
CA VAL A 266 -6.76 -3.03 5.04
C VAL A 266 -6.43 -4.44 4.53
N LEU A 267 -7.18 -4.96 3.55
CA LEU A 267 -6.87 -6.26 2.93
C LEU A 267 -5.55 -6.22 2.16
N THR A 268 -5.34 -5.19 1.33
CA THR A 268 -4.10 -5.01 0.56
C THR A 268 -2.88 -4.82 1.48
N PHE A 269 -2.98 -3.99 2.52
CA PHE A 269 -1.89 -3.76 3.46
C PHE A 269 -1.63 -5.00 4.33
N SER A 270 -2.65 -5.73 4.76
CA SER A 270 -2.46 -6.96 5.54
C SER A 270 -1.77 -8.07 4.72
N GLY A 271 -2.19 -8.25 3.46
CA GLY A 271 -1.55 -9.20 2.54
C GLY A 271 -0.08 -8.85 2.27
N LEU A 272 0.23 -7.56 2.15
CA LEU A 272 1.60 -7.08 2.01
C LEU A 272 2.43 -7.23 3.30
N LEU A 273 1.86 -6.92 4.47
CA LEU A 273 2.55 -7.09 5.76
C LEU A 273 2.94 -8.54 5.99
N LEU A 274 2.06 -9.49 5.61
CA LEU A 274 2.37 -10.91 5.66
C LEU A 274 3.58 -11.28 4.78
N LEU A 275 3.79 -10.65 3.63
CA LEU A 275 4.98 -10.88 2.80
C LEU A 275 6.25 -10.24 3.39
N LEU A 276 6.12 -9.12 4.10
CA LEU A 276 7.22 -8.37 4.73
C LEU A 276 7.72 -8.97 6.06
N GLU A 277 6.85 -9.56 6.87
CA GLU A 277 7.27 -10.19 8.13
C GLU A 277 8.18 -11.39 7.89
N ASN A 278 9.15 -11.64 8.77
CA ASN A 278 10.10 -12.75 8.60
C ASN A 278 9.53 -14.11 9.07
N TRP A 279 8.60 -14.09 10.03
CA TRP A 279 7.95 -15.26 10.63
C TRP A 279 6.42 -15.20 10.42
N PRO A 280 5.70 -16.33 10.28
CA PRO A 280 6.18 -17.72 10.23
C PRO A 280 6.85 -18.05 8.87
N SER A 281 6.90 -19.31 8.45
CA SER A 281 7.54 -19.71 7.19
C SER A 281 6.94 -19.00 5.96
N PHE A 282 7.75 -18.79 4.91
CA PHE A 282 7.32 -18.08 3.70
C PHE A 282 6.05 -18.70 3.09
N LEU A 283 5.86 -20.02 3.14
CA LEU A 283 4.67 -20.68 2.60
C LEU A 283 3.37 -20.24 3.31
N ILE A 284 3.40 -20.11 4.64
CA ILE A 284 2.23 -19.67 5.42
C ILE A 284 1.95 -18.18 5.15
N ARG A 285 3.01 -17.36 5.14
CA ARG A 285 2.95 -15.93 4.78
C ARG A 285 2.38 -15.70 3.38
N TYR A 286 2.85 -16.49 2.42
CA TYR A 286 2.38 -16.52 1.03
C TYR A 286 0.90 -16.89 0.92
N ILE A 287 0.44 -18.00 1.53
CA ILE A 287 -0.97 -18.43 1.50
C ILE A 287 -1.87 -17.36 2.14
N GLY A 288 -1.46 -16.78 3.26
CA GLY A 288 -2.17 -15.67 3.90
C GLY A 288 -2.26 -14.43 3.00
N SER A 289 -1.16 -14.07 2.31
CA SER A 289 -1.16 -12.96 1.35
C SER A 289 -2.10 -13.20 0.17
N LEU A 290 -2.19 -14.43 -0.35
CA LEU A 290 -3.13 -14.79 -1.42
C LEU A 290 -4.58 -14.67 -0.96
N LEU A 291 -4.90 -15.08 0.27
CA LEU A 291 -6.25 -14.90 0.82
C LEU A 291 -6.59 -13.41 0.94
N CYS A 292 -5.69 -12.60 1.52
CA CYS A 292 -5.87 -11.16 1.63
C CYS A 292 -6.02 -10.47 0.26
N PHE A 293 -5.19 -10.84 -0.73
CA PHE A 293 -5.25 -10.26 -2.07
C PHE A 293 -6.43 -10.77 -2.91
N GLY A 294 -6.87 -12.01 -2.73
CA GLY A 294 -8.10 -12.54 -3.33
C GLY A 294 -9.35 -11.83 -2.79
N LEU A 295 -9.38 -11.54 -1.48
CA LEU A 295 -10.44 -10.71 -0.88
C LEU A 295 -10.32 -9.22 -1.29
N ALA A 296 -9.11 -8.68 -1.43
CA ALA A 296 -8.91 -7.33 -1.97
C ALA A 296 -9.39 -7.24 -3.43
N TYR A 297 -9.08 -8.23 -4.27
CA TYR A 297 -9.62 -8.32 -5.63
C TYR A 297 -11.14 -8.49 -5.61
N ALA A 298 -11.70 -9.29 -4.69
CA ALA A 298 -13.14 -9.40 -4.49
C ALA A 298 -13.82 -8.11 -3.98
N THR A 299 -13.03 -7.11 -3.57
CA THR A 299 -13.48 -5.79 -3.11
C THR A 299 -13.38 -4.73 -4.21
N ARG A 300 -12.34 -4.80 -5.08
CA ARG A 300 -12.13 -3.90 -6.23
C ARG A 300 -11.31 -4.57 -7.34
N SER A 301 -11.64 -4.25 -8.59
CA SER A 301 -10.90 -4.70 -9.77
C SER A 301 -9.40 -4.40 -9.75
N ASN A 302 -8.98 -3.25 -9.21
CA ASN A 302 -7.56 -2.90 -9.04
C ASN A 302 -6.81 -3.78 -8.02
N GLY A 303 -7.49 -4.63 -7.25
CA GLY A 303 -6.85 -5.65 -6.40
C GLY A 303 -6.11 -6.74 -7.15
N LEU A 304 -6.36 -6.92 -8.46
CA LEU A 304 -5.60 -7.86 -9.30
C LEU A 304 -4.11 -7.49 -9.39
N VAL A 305 -3.79 -6.19 -9.34
CA VAL A 305 -2.41 -5.66 -9.42
C VAL A 305 -1.55 -6.07 -8.22
N ASN A 306 -2.18 -6.47 -7.11
CA ASN A 306 -1.47 -6.99 -5.95
C ASN A 306 -0.69 -8.29 -6.24
N LEU A 307 -1.02 -9.01 -7.33
CA LEU A 307 -0.22 -10.15 -7.81
C LEU A 307 1.25 -9.77 -8.06
N CYS A 308 1.52 -8.54 -8.52
CA CYS A 308 2.89 -8.07 -8.75
C CYS A 308 3.72 -7.99 -7.45
N TYR A 309 3.09 -7.82 -6.28
CA TYR A 309 3.78 -7.98 -5.00
C TYR A 309 4.14 -9.44 -4.75
N VAL A 310 3.19 -10.37 -4.96
CA VAL A 310 3.41 -11.82 -4.76
C VAL A 310 4.53 -12.34 -5.66
N GLU A 311 4.50 -11.98 -6.94
CA GLU A 311 5.53 -12.30 -7.94
C GLU A 311 6.90 -11.76 -7.52
N PHE A 312 6.98 -10.49 -7.11
CA PHE A 312 8.22 -9.88 -6.64
C PHE A 312 8.79 -10.57 -5.40
N PHE A 313 7.98 -10.80 -4.37
CA PHE A 313 8.46 -11.46 -3.14
C PHE A 313 8.84 -12.93 -3.38
N CYS A 314 8.16 -13.62 -4.29
CA CYS A 314 8.53 -14.96 -4.72
C CYS A 314 9.85 -14.97 -5.52
N LEU A 315 10.09 -13.97 -6.36
CA LEU A 315 11.38 -13.79 -7.07
C LEU A 315 12.53 -13.47 -6.10
N VAL A 316 12.30 -12.65 -5.07
CA VAL A 316 13.30 -12.36 -4.03
C VAL A 316 13.65 -13.62 -3.22
N GLU A 317 12.65 -14.40 -2.79
CA GLU A 317 12.81 -15.68 -2.09
C GLU A 317 13.51 -16.77 -2.96
N PHE A 318 13.40 -16.65 -4.29
CA PHE A 318 14.15 -17.46 -5.25
C PHE A 318 15.62 -17.00 -5.34
N LEU A 319 15.87 -15.71 -5.63
CA LEU A 319 17.20 -15.14 -5.86
C LEU A 319 18.10 -15.13 -4.62
N LEU A 320 17.52 -14.87 -3.44
CA LEU A 320 18.22 -14.82 -2.16
C LEU A 320 17.86 -16.05 -1.34
N SER A 321 18.64 -17.12 -1.47
CA SER A 321 18.46 -18.34 -0.68
C SER A 321 18.88 -18.11 0.76
N ILE A 322 17.99 -18.37 1.72
CA ILE A 322 18.39 -18.59 3.11
C ILE A 322 19.36 -19.77 3.13
N ASP A 323 20.50 -19.59 3.77
CA ASP A 323 21.56 -20.59 3.87
C ASP A 323 21.12 -21.74 4.81
N PRO A 324 21.10 -23.01 4.36
CA PRO A 324 20.64 -24.13 5.18
C PRO A 324 21.54 -24.39 6.40
N GLU A 325 22.82 -24.02 6.34
CA GLU A 325 23.78 -24.17 7.45
C GLU A 325 23.75 -22.96 8.41
N ASN A 326 23.29 -21.80 7.91
CA ASN A 326 23.28 -20.55 8.65
C ASN A 326 22.02 -19.73 8.34
N PRO A 327 20.88 -19.96 9.01
CA PRO A 327 19.60 -19.30 8.70
C PRO A 327 19.58 -17.75 8.76
N ARG A 328 20.66 -17.12 9.23
CA ARG A 328 20.89 -15.66 9.22
C ARG A 328 21.60 -15.14 7.95
N ARG A 329 22.27 -16.00 7.18
CA ARG A 329 22.93 -15.65 5.91
C ARG A 329 21.95 -15.83 4.74
N ARG A 330 22.00 -14.92 3.77
CA ARG A 330 21.35 -15.07 2.47
C ARG A 330 22.43 -15.25 1.41
N ARG A 331 22.49 -16.42 0.77
CA ARG A 331 23.33 -16.65 -0.42
C ARG A 331 22.59 -16.21 -1.68
N VAL A 332 23.36 -15.90 -2.72
CA VAL A 332 22.82 -15.67 -4.07
C VAL A 332 22.64 -17.02 -4.76
N ILE A 333 21.50 -17.23 -5.43
CA ILE A 333 21.18 -18.52 -6.07
C ILE A 333 22.24 -19.00 -7.08
N PHE A 334 22.96 -18.10 -7.75
CA PHE A 334 24.05 -18.44 -8.67
C PHE A 334 25.25 -19.13 -8.00
N GLY A 335 25.40 -19.04 -6.68
CA GLY A 335 26.40 -19.79 -5.89
C GLY A 335 25.85 -21.07 -5.23
N SER A 336 24.65 -21.52 -5.60
CA SER A 336 24.01 -22.73 -5.07
C SER A 336 24.18 -23.93 -6.02
N PRO A 337 24.20 -25.18 -5.52
CA PRO A 337 24.30 -26.35 -6.40
C PRO A 337 23.06 -26.51 -7.29
N ILE A 338 23.25 -27.07 -8.48
CA ILE A 338 22.25 -27.15 -9.56
C ILE A 338 20.93 -27.81 -9.09
N SER A 339 21.00 -28.83 -8.22
CA SER A 339 19.82 -29.49 -7.63
C SER A 339 18.96 -28.52 -6.80
N THR A 340 19.57 -27.64 -6.00
CA THR A 340 18.88 -26.58 -5.26
C THR A 340 18.28 -25.53 -6.20
N ILE A 341 18.98 -25.18 -7.29
CA ILE A 341 18.46 -24.26 -8.30
C ILE A 341 17.21 -24.84 -8.97
N ILE A 342 17.27 -26.09 -9.45
CA ILE A 342 16.12 -26.78 -10.08
C ILE A 342 14.93 -26.86 -9.11
N SER A 343 15.17 -27.28 -7.86
CA SER A 343 14.12 -27.37 -6.83
C SER A 343 13.47 -26.01 -6.55
N LYS A 344 14.27 -24.95 -6.36
CA LYS A 344 13.76 -23.58 -6.17
C LYS A 344 13.02 -23.05 -7.40
N SER A 345 13.47 -23.37 -8.62
CA SER A 345 12.78 -23.00 -9.87
C SER A 345 11.40 -23.65 -9.97
N ILE A 346 11.28 -24.94 -9.65
CA ILE A 346 9.99 -25.64 -9.63
C ILE A 346 9.05 -25.00 -8.60
N VAL A 347 9.53 -24.70 -7.39
CA VAL A 347 8.75 -24.01 -6.35
C VAL A 347 8.34 -22.59 -6.77
N LEU A 348 9.21 -21.85 -7.47
CA LEU A 348 8.88 -20.54 -8.02
C LEU A 348 7.76 -20.63 -9.06
N ILE A 349 7.87 -21.54 -10.03
CA ILE A 349 6.89 -21.74 -11.10
C ILE A 349 5.53 -22.16 -10.51
N LEU A 350 5.51 -23.10 -9.55
CA LEU A 350 4.29 -23.52 -8.87
C LEU A 350 3.64 -22.38 -8.08
N ARG A 351 4.42 -21.48 -7.46
CA ARG A 351 3.86 -20.30 -6.78
C ARG A 351 3.31 -19.28 -7.78
N VAL A 352 4.10 -18.86 -8.76
CA VAL A 352 3.70 -17.86 -9.76
C VAL A 352 2.49 -18.31 -10.59
N THR A 353 2.31 -19.62 -10.83
CA THR A 353 1.10 -20.15 -11.48
C THR A 353 -0.11 -20.30 -10.54
N PHE A 354 0.10 -20.67 -9.27
CA PHE A 354 -0.99 -20.79 -8.29
C PHE A 354 -1.55 -19.43 -7.84
N ALA A 355 -0.71 -18.38 -7.74
CA ALA A 355 -1.11 -17.06 -7.29
C ALA A 355 -2.29 -16.43 -8.06
N PRO A 356 -2.26 -16.28 -9.41
CA PRO A 356 -3.39 -15.73 -10.17
C PRO A 356 -4.63 -16.63 -10.11
N LEU A 357 -4.47 -17.95 -10.04
CA LEU A 357 -5.59 -18.89 -9.90
C LEU A 357 -6.30 -18.70 -8.56
N SER A 358 -5.54 -18.61 -7.46
CA SER A 358 -6.05 -18.42 -6.11
C SER A 358 -6.70 -17.04 -5.90
N VAL A 359 -6.07 -15.97 -6.38
CA VAL A 359 -6.58 -14.59 -6.24
C VAL A 359 -7.84 -14.36 -7.08
N SER A 360 -7.91 -14.95 -8.29
CA SER A 360 -9.08 -14.76 -9.18
C SER A 360 -10.29 -15.61 -8.78
N LEU A 361 -10.11 -16.73 -8.08
CA LEU A 361 -11.16 -17.72 -7.81
C LEU A 361 -12.47 -17.14 -7.23
N PRO A 362 -12.48 -16.24 -6.22
CA PRO A 362 -13.73 -15.67 -5.70
C PRO A 362 -14.50 -14.87 -6.75
N ILE A 363 -13.76 -14.18 -7.63
CA ILE A 363 -14.30 -13.32 -8.68
C ILE A 363 -14.67 -14.10 -9.94
N PHE A 364 -14.01 -15.22 -10.22
CA PHE A 364 -14.48 -16.21 -11.20
C PHE A 364 -15.84 -16.79 -10.79
N ILE A 365 -15.98 -17.25 -9.53
CA ILE A 365 -17.24 -17.82 -9.01
C ILE A 365 -18.37 -16.79 -9.08
N HIS A 366 -18.12 -15.56 -8.60
CA HIS A 366 -19.08 -14.46 -8.71
C HIS A 366 -19.43 -14.15 -10.16
N GLY A 367 -18.41 -14.02 -11.03
CA GLY A 367 -18.56 -13.72 -12.46
C GLY A 367 -19.45 -14.72 -13.18
N ARG A 368 -19.25 -16.03 -12.91
CA ARG A 368 -20.07 -17.12 -13.45
C ARG A 368 -21.50 -17.11 -12.90
N ARG A 369 -21.71 -16.83 -11.60
CA ARG A 369 -23.07 -16.66 -11.04
C ARG A 369 -23.82 -15.52 -11.75
N GLN A 370 -23.22 -14.34 -11.87
CA GLN A 370 -23.89 -13.20 -12.51
C GLN A 370 -24.12 -13.45 -14.01
N GLN A 371 -23.18 -14.11 -14.71
CA GLN A 371 -23.38 -14.49 -16.11
C GLN A 371 -24.61 -15.40 -16.28
N ILE A 372 -24.82 -16.38 -15.40
CA ILE A 372 -26.00 -17.26 -15.45
C ILE A 372 -27.29 -16.47 -15.18
N THR A 373 -27.30 -15.55 -14.21
CA THR A 373 -28.49 -14.75 -13.87
C THR A 373 -28.83 -13.72 -14.95
N PHE A 374 -27.86 -12.94 -15.43
CA PHE A 374 -28.12 -11.89 -16.43
C PHE A 374 -28.46 -12.45 -17.81
N CYS A 375 -27.86 -13.57 -18.21
CA CYS A 375 -28.06 -14.18 -19.53
C CYS A 375 -29.19 -15.21 -19.59
N SER A 376 -29.97 -15.37 -18.51
CA SER A 376 -31.16 -16.23 -18.47
C SER A 376 -32.42 -15.37 -18.56
N GLN A 377 -33.17 -15.48 -19.65
CA GLN A 377 -34.44 -14.76 -19.85
C GLN A 377 -35.46 -15.03 -18.72
N SER A 378 -35.44 -16.24 -18.13
CA SER A 378 -36.27 -16.61 -16.97
C SER A 378 -36.04 -15.68 -15.76
N SER A 379 -34.84 -15.11 -15.61
CA SER A 379 -34.52 -14.21 -14.50
C SER A 379 -35.20 -12.84 -14.61
N ALA A 380 -35.69 -12.44 -15.78
CA ALA A 380 -36.46 -11.19 -15.94
C ALA A 380 -37.77 -11.21 -15.13
N ASN A 381 -38.42 -12.38 -15.03
CA ASN A 381 -39.67 -12.56 -14.30
C ASN A 381 -39.52 -12.38 -12.77
N ASN A 382 -38.29 -12.48 -12.26
CA ASN A 382 -37.99 -12.36 -10.83
C ASN A 382 -37.73 -10.92 -10.37
N VAL A 383 -37.78 -9.93 -11.28
CA VAL A 383 -37.51 -8.52 -10.95
C VAL A 383 -38.79 -7.84 -10.44
N PRO A 384 -38.82 -7.27 -9.22
CA PRO A 384 -39.98 -6.54 -8.70
C PRO A 384 -40.42 -5.38 -9.59
N MET A 385 -41.74 -5.19 -9.74
CA MET A 385 -42.34 -4.14 -10.58
C MET A 385 -41.85 -2.71 -10.28
N THR A 386 -41.48 -2.42 -9.03
CA THR A 386 -40.88 -1.14 -8.63
C THR A 386 -39.53 -0.91 -9.30
N LEU A 387 -38.66 -1.93 -9.31
CA LEU A 387 -37.35 -1.88 -9.98
C LEU A 387 -37.48 -1.90 -11.51
N GLN A 388 -38.49 -2.58 -12.07
CA GLN A 388 -38.79 -2.52 -13.51
C GLN A 388 -39.20 -1.10 -13.94
N ARG A 389 -40.08 -0.42 -13.18
CA ARG A 389 -40.48 0.98 -13.44
C ARG A 389 -39.27 1.93 -13.36
N LEU A 390 -38.48 1.84 -12.30
CA LEU A 390 -37.27 2.64 -12.11
C LEU A 390 -36.27 2.44 -13.27
N ALA A 391 -36.11 1.20 -13.75
CA ALA A 391 -35.25 0.89 -14.88
C ALA A 391 -35.76 1.48 -16.21
N ALA A 392 -37.07 1.48 -16.45
CA ALA A 392 -37.66 2.09 -17.65
C ALA A 392 -37.48 3.62 -17.66
N GLU A 393 -37.70 4.26 -16.51
CA GLU A 393 -37.50 5.71 -16.31
C GLU A 393 -36.03 6.12 -16.49
N HIS A 394 -35.11 5.45 -15.79
CA HIS A 394 -33.68 5.78 -15.77
C HIS A 394 -32.86 5.08 -16.88
N ARG A 395 -33.54 4.41 -17.83
CA ARG A 395 -32.94 3.67 -18.95
C ARG A 395 -31.88 2.62 -18.53
N LEU A 396 -32.10 1.98 -17.39
CA LEU A 396 -31.22 0.94 -16.85
C LEU A 396 -31.55 -0.42 -17.48
N VAL A 397 -30.54 -1.28 -17.64
CA VAL A 397 -30.70 -2.65 -18.14
C VAL A 397 -30.81 -3.60 -16.95
N THR A 398 -31.85 -4.43 -16.91
CA THR A 398 -32.09 -5.43 -15.86
C THR A 398 -31.55 -6.80 -16.24
N VAL A 399 -31.46 -7.71 -15.27
CA VAL A 399 -31.29 -9.16 -15.50
C VAL A 399 -32.27 -9.71 -16.56
N GLY A 400 -31.83 -10.72 -17.32
CA GLY A 400 -32.63 -11.42 -18.32
C GLY A 400 -32.81 -10.70 -19.67
N ARG A 401 -32.33 -9.45 -19.82
CA ARG A 401 -32.40 -8.67 -21.07
C ARG A 401 -31.34 -9.09 -22.09
N THR A 402 -31.39 -10.35 -22.53
CA THR A 402 -30.48 -10.92 -23.54
C THR A 402 -30.56 -10.23 -24.92
N ASP A 403 -31.57 -9.40 -25.13
CA ASP A 403 -31.72 -8.52 -26.30
C ASP A 403 -30.76 -7.32 -26.30
N ILE A 404 -30.25 -6.92 -25.12
CA ILE A 404 -29.35 -5.76 -24.93
C ILE A 404 -27.97 -6.20 -24.40
N ILE A 405 -27.89 -7.32 -23.70
CA ILE A 405 -26.67 -7.80 -23.03
C ILE A 405 -25.77 -8.54 -24.03
N ASN A 406 -24.65 -7.92 -24.42
CA ASN A 406 -23.76 -8.40 -25.48
C ASN A 406 -22.61 -9.31 -25.01
N TRP A 407 -22.36 -9.40 -23.69
CA TRP A 407 -21.21 -10.11 -23.11
C TRP A 407 -21.49 -11.56 -22.68
N CYS A 408 -22.70 -12.08 -22.94
CA CYS A 408 -23.11 -13.42 -22.51
C CYS A 408 -22.22 -14.57 -23.01
N ASN A 409 -21.62 -14.43 -24.19
CA ASN A 409 -20.74 -15.44 -24.80
C ASN A 409 -19.26 -15.32 -24.38
N VAL A 410 -18.91 -14.32 -23.56
CA VAL A 410 -17.53 -14.12 -23.09
C VAL A 410 -17.22 -15.12 -21.97
N SER A 411 -16.02 -15.71 -21.98
CA SER A 411 -15.50 -16.56 -20.91
C SER A 411 -14.09 -16.12 -20.54
N SER A 412 -13.83 -15.97 -19.25
CA SER A 412 -12.54 -15.56 -18.69
C SER A 412 -12.45 -16.03 -17.24
N PHE A 413 -11.26 -16.49 -16.82
CA PHE A 413 -11.01 -16.92 -15.44
C PHE A 413 -10.57 -15.76 -14.53
N ILE A 414 -9.80 -14.82 -15.09
CA ILE A 414 -9.15 -13.76 -14.30
C ILE A 414 -10.11 -12.58 -14.11
N ILE A 415 -10.57 -11.99 -15.21
CA ILE A 415 -11.47 -10.82 -15.23
C ILE A 415 -12.91 -11.29 -15.49
N PRO A 416 -13.96 -10.78 -14.80
CA PRO A 416 -15.34 -11.16 -15.09
C PRO A 416 -15.76 -10.87 -16.53
N PRO A 417 -16.56 -11.75 -17.17
CA PRO A 417 -16.90 -11.64 -18.59
C PRO A 417 -17.67 -10.35 -18.94
N PHE A 418 -18.43 -9.80 -17.99
CA PHE A 418 -19.11 -8.52 -18.14
C PHE A 418 -18.21 -7.28 -17.97
N TYR A 419 -17.10 -7.38 -17.24
CA TYR A 419 -16.47 -6.20 -16.63
C TYR A 419 -16.01 -5.17 -17.68
N THR A 420 -15.28 -5.61 -18.72
CA THR A 420 -14.82 -4.74 -19.80
C THR A 420 -15.97 -4.13 -20.59
N ALA A 421 -17.06 -4.88 -20.83
CA ALA A 421 -18.23 -4.40 -21.56
C ALA A 421 -18.99 -3.34 -20.75
N VAL A 422 -19.24 -3.59 -19.47
CA VAL A 422 -19.94 -2.68 -18.54
C VAL A 422 -19.13 -1.40 -18.31
N GLN A 423 -17.82 -1.51 -18.09
CA GLN A 423 -16.92 -0.37 -17.91
C GLN A 423 -16.84 0.53 -19.17
N SER A 424 -16.82 -0.06 -20.36
CA SER A 424 -16.86 0.69 -21.63
C SER A 424 -18.24 1.34 -21.86
N LYS A 425 -19.33 0.60 -21.63
CA LYS A 425 -20.72 1.03 -21.85
C LYS A 425 -21.15 2.21 -20.98
N TYR A 426 -20.83 2.17 -19.68
CA TYR A 426 -21.32 3.14 -18.70
C TYR A 426 -20.29 4.19 -18.27
N TRP A 427 -18.98 3.90 -18.34
CA TRP A 427 -17.91 4.82 -17.93
C TRP A 427 -16.91 5.17 -19.04
N HIS A 428 -17.10 4.66 -20.26
CA HIS A 428 -16.21 4.86 -21.43
C HIS A 428 -14.74 4.42 -21.24
N VAL A 429 -14.49 3.57 -20.25
CA VAL A 429 -13.15 3.02 -19.93
C VAL A 429 -12.67 2.18 -21.11
N SER A 430 -11.62 2.68 -21.77
CA SER A 430 -11.08 2.15 -23.03
C SER A 430 -9.71 2.79 -23.29
N LEU A 431 -8.86 2.14 -24.10
CA LEU A 431 -7.52 2.64 -24.38
C LEU A 431 -7.59 4.06 -24.98
N LEU A 432 -7.01 5.03 -24.27
CA LEU A 432 -7.05 6.48 -24.54
C LEU A 432 -8.45 7.15 -24.58
N GLY A 433 -9.57 6.44 -24.36
CA GLY A 433 -10.94 6.97 -24.54
C GLY A 433 -11.34 8.13 -23.63
N TYR A 434 -10.57 8.35 -22.57
CA TYR A 434 -10.69 9.46 -21.61
C TYR A 434 -10.01 10.76 -22.08
N TRP A 435 -9.11 10.72 -23.07
CA TRP A 435 -8.40 11.89 -23.59
C TRP A 435 -9.32 12.78 -24.43
N ARG A 436 -9.90 13.80 -23.77
CA ARG A 436 -10.77 14.80 -24.39
C ARG A 436 -10.42 16.16 -23.80
N PHE A 437 -10.41 17.23 -24.60
CA PHE A 437 -10.09 18.59 -24.12
C PHE A 437 -10.95 19.03 -22.91
N ARG A 438 -12.23 18.62 -22.87
CA ARG A 438 -13.14 18.87 -21.74
C ARG A 438 -12.72 18.22 -20.41
N LYS A 439 -11.82 17.24 -20.42
CA LYS A 439 -11.31 16.52 -19.24
C LYS A 439 -9.92 17.00 -18.78
N ILE A 440 -9.32 18.03 -19.40
CA ILE A 440 -8.05 18.62 -18.95
C ILE A 440 -8.07 19.01 -17.44
N PRO A 441 -9.13 19.63 -16.89
CA PRO A 441 -9.18 19.93 -15.45
C PRO A 441 -9.00 18.70 -14.56
N CYS A 442 -9.56 17.56 -14.97
CA CYS A 442 -9.47 16.29 -14.25
C CYS A 442 -8.03 15.73 -14.22
N PHE A 443 -7.26 15.92 -15.29
CA PHE A 443 -5.83 15.60 -15.32
C PHE A 443 -4.99 16.55 -14.45
N LEU A 444 -5.34 17.85 -14.40
CA LEU A 444 -4.67 18.83 -13.52
C LEU A 444 -4.92 18.52 -12.04
N ILE A 445 -6.17 18.17 -11.70
CA ILE A 445 -6.61 17.71 -10.38
C ILE A 445 -5.82 16.46 -9.95
N ALA A 446 -5.64 15.47 -10.83
CA ALA A 446 -4.79 14.31 -10.57
C ALA A 446 -3.27 14.58 -10.63
N GLY A 447 -2.83 15.75 -11.11
CA GLY A 447 -1.43 16.10 -11.39
C GLY A 447 -0.47 15.87 -10.21
N PRO A 448 -0.79 16.32 -8.98
CA PRO A 448 0.07 16.09 -7.82
C PRO A 448 0.23 14.61 -7.43
N ALA A 449 -0.75 13.74 -7.74
CA ALA A 449 -0.59 12.29 -7.55
C ALA A 449 0.40 11.70 -8.57
N PHE A 450 0.38 12.15 -9.83
CA PHE A 450 1.40 11.81 -10.82
C PHE A 450 2.80 12.31 -10.41
N PHE A 451 2.90 13.52 -9.85
CA PHE A 451 4.15 14.07 -9.32
C PHE A 451 4.73 13.20 -8.20
N ILE A 452 3.92 12.74 -7.24
CA ILE A 452 4.37 11.84 -6.16
C ILE A 452 4.94 10.53 -6.75
N VAL A 453 4.32 9.97 -7.80
CA VAL A 453 4.84 8.78 -8.49
C VAL A 453 6.17 9.07 -9.19
N ALA A 454 6.26 10.13 -9.98
CA ALA A 454 7.50 10.52 -10.67
C ALA A 454 8.65 10.80 -9.68
N PHE A 455 8.37 11.49 -8.58
CA PHE A 455 9.35 11.81 -7.54
C PHE A 455 9.85 10.56 -6.79
N GLY A 456 8.96 9.63 -6.44
CA GLY A 456 9.35 8.36 -5.83
C GLY A 456 10.11 7.44 -6.78
N VAL A 457 9.75 7.42 -8.07
CA VAL A 457 10.54 6.73 -9.12
C VAL A 457 11.95 7.30 -9.20
N TYR A 458 12.10 8.63 -9.22
CA TYR A 458 13.42 9.29 -9.21
C TYR A 458 14.24 8.93 -7.96
N GLN A 459 13.63 8.90 -6.76
CA GLN A 459 14.32 8.45 -5.53
C GLN A 459 14.80 7.00 -5.62
N THR A 460 13.96 6.09 -6.10
CA THR A 460 14.29 4.65 -6.26
C THR A 460 15.38 4.46 -7.32
N TRP A 461 15.30 5.17 -8.46
CA TRP A 461 16.33 5.16 -9.51
C TRP A 461 17.68 5.68 -9.01
N ARG A 462 17.70 6.80 -8.28
CA ARG A 462 18.94 7.36 -7.69
C ARG A 462 19.58 6.38 -6.70
N ARG A 463 18.79 5.65 -5.91
CA ARG A 463 19.29 4.58 -5.01
C ARG A 463 19.92 3.41 -5.78
N LEU A 464 19.24 2.92 -6.83
CA LEU A 464 19.76 1.85 -7.69
C LEU A 464 21.10 2.25 -8.34
N TRP A 465 21.19 3.48 -8.88
CA TRP A 465 22.40 4.02 -9.49
C TRP A 465 23.58 4.08 -8.51
N LEU A 466 23.35 4.59 -7.29
CA LEU A 466 24.38 4.67 -6.24
C LEU A 466 24.86 3.30 -5.77
N LYS A 467 23.96 2.31 -5.64
CA LYS A 467 24.29 0.95 -5.21
C LYS A 467 24.91 0.06 -6.30
N LYS A 468 24.89 0.49 -7.57
CA LYS A 468 25.42 -0.20 -8.77
C LYS A 468 24.86 -1.60 -9.07
N SER A 469 24.13 -2.23 -8.15
CA SER A 469 23.52 -3.55 -8.29
C SER A 469 22.16 -3.60 -7.63
N LEU A 470 21.13 -3.99 -8.39
CA LEU A 470 19.79 -4.28 -7.88
C LEU A 470 19.84 -5.39 -6.81
N LEU A 471 20.67 -6.42 -7.01
CA LEU A 471 20.78 -7.55 -6.10
C LEU A 471 21.34 -7.14 -4.72
N HIS A 472 22.26 -6.17 -4.70
CA HIS A 472 22.78 -5.61 -3.45
C HIS A 472 21.72 -4.78 -2.74
N LEU A 473 20.92 -3.97 -3.45
CA LEU A 473 19.78 -3.25 -2.85
C LEU A 473 18.78 -4.23 -2.19
N LEU A 474 18.37 -5.27 -2.93
CA LEU A 474 17.48 -6.34 -2.46
C LEU A 474 18.02 -7.12 -1.23
N SER A 475 19.34 -7.10 -1.01
CA SER A 475 19.97 -7.76 0.14
C SER A 475 19.84 -6.96 1.44
N GLU A 476 19.59 -5.64 1.39
CA GLU A 476 19.51 -4.76 2.57
C GLU A 476 18.13 -4.76 3.24
N GLY A 477 17.12 -5.37 2.60
CA GLY A 477 15.78 -5.59 3.17
C GLY A 477 15.08 -4.29 3.56
N GLY A 478 15.07 -3.32 2.65
CA GLY A 478 14.51 -1.97 2.83
C GLY A 478 13.96 -1.42 1.50
N ASP A 479 13.46 -2.30 0.65
CA ASP A 479 13.28 -2.04 -0.77
C ASP A 479 11.99 -1.29 -1.09
N HIS A 480 12.15 -0.08 -1.64
CA HIS A 480 11.03 0.69 -2.16
C HIS A 480 10.63 0.25 -3.59
N VAL A 481 11.39 -0.67 -4.20
CA VAL A 481 11.21 -1.17 -5.58
C VAL A 481 9.80 -1.72 -5.85
N PRO A 482 9.23 -2.68 -5.09
CA PRO A 482 7.92 -3.26 -5.42
C PRO A 482 6.80 -2.22 -5.35
N TYR A 483 6.84 -1.33 -4.36
CA TYR A 483 5.85 -0.24 -4.21
C TYR A 483 5.99 0.79 -5.33
N THR A 484 7.22 1.07 -5.79
CA THR A 484 7.48 1.92 -6.95
C THR A 484 6.88 1.32 -8.23
N LEU A 485 7.15 0.04 -8.50
CA LEU A 485 6.61 -0.66 -9.68
C LEU A 485 5.08 -0.71 -9.67
N HIS A 486 4.47 -1.02 -8.53
CA HIS A 486 3.02 -1.05 -8.37
C HIS A 486 2.38 0.34 -8.54
N ALA A 487 2.98 1.39 -7.96
CA ALA A 487 2.50 2.76 -8.13
C ALA A 487 2.64 3.26 -9.58
N VAL A 488 3.73 2.89 -10.26
CA VAL A 488 3.92 3.16 -11.69
C VAL A 488 2.84 2.47 -12.53
N PHE A 489 2.56 1.18 -12.30
CA PHE A 489 1.52 0.45 -13.03
C PHE A 489 0.15 1.13 -12.89
N LEU A 490 -0.23 1.52 -11.66
CA LEU A 490 -1.49 2.23 -11.41
C LEU A 490 -1.55 3.59 -12.11
N ALA A 491 -0.45 4.36 -12.11
CA ALA A 491 -0.36 5.66 -12.77
C ALA A 491 -0.43 5.53 -14.31
N PHE A 492 0.25 4.54 -14.90
CA PHE A 492 0.12 4.23 -16.32
C PHE A 492 -1.32 3.84 -16.67
N GLY A 493 -2.00 3.04 -15.83
CA GLY A 493 -3.42 2.75 -15.99
C GLY A 493 -4.31 4.00 -16.03
N ALA A 494 -4.02 5.01 -15.21
CA ALA A 494 -4.74 6.30 -15.18
C ALA A 494 -4.42 7.22 -16.38
N LEU A 495 -3.27 7.06 -17.03
CA LEU A 495 -2.95 7.77 -18.26
C LEU A 495 -3.59 7.09 -19.48
N PHE A 496 -3.63 5.76 -19.52
CA PHE A 496 -3.93 5.04 -20.77
C PHE A 496 -5.29 4.32 -20.79
N VAL A 497 -5.90 3.98 -19.65
CA VAL A 497 -7.03 3.04 -19.60
C VAL A 497 -8.25 3.58 -18.85
N TYR A 498 -8.08 4.09 -17.63
CA TYR A 498 -9.18 4.52 -16.75
C TYR A 498 -9.13 6.02 -16.43
N ASN A 499 -10.24 6.56 -15.92
CA ASN A 499 -10.43 7.99 -15.68
C ASN A 499 -9.35 8.55 -14.73
N ALA A 500 -8.54 9.51 -15.22
CA ALA A 500 -7.34 9.98 -14.51
C ALA A 500 -7.63 10.62 -13.14
N GLU A 501 -8.79 11.26 -12.98
CA GLU A 501 -9.33 11.82 -11.73
C GLU A 501 -9.35 10.81 -10.58
N VAL A 502 -9.67 9.54 -10.90
CA VAL A 502 -9.76 8.42 -9.96
C VAL A 502 -8.39 7.92 -9.47
N LEU A 503 -7.27 8.33 -10.10
CA LEU A 503 -5.91 7.94 -9.67
C LEU A 503 -5.64 8.29 -8.21
N THR A 504 -6.10 9.45 -7.75
CA THR A 504 -5.91 9.92 -6.37
C THR A 504 -6.44 8.89 -5.37
N ARG A 505 -7.68 8.44 -5.61
CA ARG A 505 -8.43 7.44 -4.83
C ARG A 505 -7.83 6.03 -4.94
N VAL A 506 -7.38 5.62 -6.13
CA VAL A 506 -6.76 4.31 -6.35
C VAL A 506 -5.36 4.24 -5.73
N LEU A 507 -4.49 5.22 -5.98
CA LEU A 507 -3.09 5.20 -5.54
C LEU A 507 -2.96 5.17 -4.01
N PHE A 508 -3.72 6.00 -3.30
CA PHE A 508 -3.66 6.11 -1.84
C PHE A 508 -4.35 4.96 -1.09
N SER A 509 -5.15 4.13 -1.76
CA SER A 509 -5.77 2.92 -1.18
C SER A 509 -5.09 1.60 -1.60
N SER A 510 -4.34 1.58 -2.71
CA SER A 510 -3.73 0.36 -3.29
C SER A 510 -2.25 0.15 -2.96
N SER A 511 -1.56 1.12 -2.37
CA SER A 511 -0.12 1.00 -2.11
C SER A 511 0.34 1.82 -0.91
N PRO A 512 1.31 1.33 -0.11
CA PRO A 512 1.99 2.17 0.88
C PRO A 512 2.90 3.22 0.23
N PHE A 513 3.16 3.15 -1.08
CA PHE A 513 4.10 4.01 -1.81
C PHE A 513 3.97 5.51 -1.53
N PRO A 514 2.77 6.15 -1.59
CA PRO A 514 2.67 7.59 -1.36
C PRO A 514 3.12 7.96 0.05
N TYR A 515 2.73 7.15 1.04
CA TYR A 515 3.09 7.36 2.44
C TYR A 515 4.59 7.12 2.66
N LEU A 516 5.19 6.11 2.04
CA LEU A 516 6.65 5.88 2.10
C LEU A 516 7.46 7.03 1.49
N VAL A 517 7.03 7.57 0.34
CA VAL A 517 7.73 8.67 -0.34
C VAL A 517 7.56 9.99 0.41
N LEU A 518 6.34 10.32 0.82
CA LEU A 518 6.03 11.58 1.50
C LEU A 518 6.50 11.60 2.95
N ALA A 519 6.34 10.52 3.72
CA ALA A 519 6.80 10.48 5.11
C ALA A 519 8.32 10.58 5.20
N ARG A 520 9.05 10.01 4.23
CA ARG A 520 10.48 10.22 4.09
C ARG A 520 10.80 11.68 3.77
N TRP A 521 10.21 12.27 2.72
CA TRP A 521 10.51 13.67 2.36
C TRP A 521 10.21 14.63 3.52
N ILE A 522 9.06 14.50 4.19
CA ILE A 522 8.74 15.32 5.37
C ILE A 522 9.76 15.08 6.49
N SER A 523 10.11 13.82 6.81
CA SER A 523 11.13 13.48 7.82
C SER A 523 12.49 14.12 7.53
N ASP A 524 12.94 14.02 6.28
CA ASP A 524 14.22 14.55 5.79
C ASP A 524 14.20 16.10 5.74
N SER A 525 13.02 16.73 5.54
CA SER A 525 12.81 18.19 5.56
C SER A 525 12.52 18.79 6.95
N THR A 526 12.12 17.99 7.94
CA THR A 526 11.89 18.42 9.32
C THR A 526 12.72 17.62 10.33
N PRO A 527 14.08 17.59 10.22
CA PRO A 527 14.93 16.88 11.17
C PRO A 527 14.69 17.35 12.61
N GLN A 528 14.54 18.66 12.80
CA GLN A 528 14.44 19.32 14.10
C GLN A 528 13.13 19.09 14.88
N VAL A 529 12.07 18.58 14.23
CA VAL A 529 10.78 18.32 14.91
C VAL A 529 10.85 16.98 15.63
N ARG A 530 10.89 17.02 16.97
CA ARG A 530 10.90 15.86 17.88
C ARG A 530 9.49 15.35 18.16
N LEU A 531 9.37 14.18 18.77
CA LEU A 531 8.06 13.65 19.16
C LEU A 531 7.41 14.46 20.30
N SER A 532 8.21 14.99 21.22
CA SER A 532 7.78 15.93 22.29
C SER A 532 6.88 17.05 21.75
N ASP A 533 7.26 17.58 20.59
CA ASP A 533 6.67 18.77 19.98
C ASP A 533 5.26 18.49 19.41
N LEU A 534 4.88 17.21 19.31
CA LEU A 534 3.54 16.74 18.90
C LEU A 534 2.50 16.76 20.02
N PHE A 535 2.95 16.77 21.29
CA PHE A 535 2.06 16.78 22.45
C PHE A 535 1.73 18.21 22.91
N VAL A 536 2.44 19.22 22.38
CA VAL A 536 2.06 20.64 22.45
C VAL A 536 0.85 20.87 21.52
N PRO A 537 -0.18 21.64 21.92
CA PRO A 537 -1.41 21.78 21.13
C PRO A 537 -1.25 22.67 19.88
N GLN A 538 -0.57 22.14 18.86
CA GLN A 538 -0.65 22.63 17.48
C GLN A 538 -1.25 21.53 16.59
N PRO A 539 -2.27 21.82 15.77
CA PRO A 539 -2.74 20.85 14.79
C PRO A 539 -1.64 20.59 13.75
N PHE A 540 -1.31 19.31 13.54
CA PHE A 540 -0.38 18.84 12.51
C PHE A 540 1.02 19.50 12.48
N PRO A 541 1.85 19.40 13.55
CA PRO A 541 3.13 20.11 13.62
C PRO A 541 4.12 19.80 12.49
N PHE A 542 4.22 18.53 12.07
CA PHE A 542 5.03 18.19 10.90
C PHE A 542 4.62 18.97 9.64
N PHE A 543 3.31 19.17 9.43
CA PHE A 543 2.81 19.91 8.27
C PHE A 543 2.98 21.42 8.42
N THR A 544 2.82 22.00 9.62
CA THR A 544 3.03 23.44 9.86
C THR A 544 4.50 23.85 9.75
N TYR A 545 5.45 22.97 10.07
CA TYR A 545 6.87 23.17 9.77
C TYR A 545 7.23 22.87 8.31
N PHE A 546 6.67 21.80 7.72
CA PHE A 546 6.92 21.43 6.32
C PHE A 546 6.44 22.52 5.34
N CYS A 547 5.22 23.03 5.48
CA CYS A 547 4.67 24.05 4.58
C CYS A 547 5.40 25.41 4.65
N ARG A 548 6.31 25.60 5.62
CA ARG A 548 7.18 26.78 5.76
C ARG A 548 8.59 26.57 5.19
N ARG A 549 8.95 25.36 4.73
CA ARG A 549 10.29 25.06 4.18
C ARG A 549 10.49 25.57 2.75
N GLY A 550 9.45 25.58 1.92
CA GLY A 550 9.56 25.93 0.51
C GLY A 550 8.23 25.90 -0.23
N LEU A 551 8.23 26.39 -1.47
CA LEU A 551 7.02 26.49 -2.30
C LEU A 551 6.43 25.11 -2.65
N THR A 552 7.27 24.11 -2.92
CA THR A 552 6.83 22.76 -3.29
C THR A 552 6.15 22.07 -2.11
N GLU A 553 6.71 22.23 -0.92
CA GLU A 553 6.21 21.73 0.36
C GLU A 553 4.88 22.42 0.74
N PHE A 554 4.80 23.73 0.55
CA PHE A 554 3.57 24.50 0.71
C PHE A 554 2.46 24.04 -0.26
N LEU A 555 2.78 23.86 -1.55
CA LEU A 555 1.82 23.41 -2.56
C LEU A 555 1.32 21.99 -2.29
N LEU A 556 2.18 21.08 -1.82
CA LEU A 556 1.76 19.73 -1.40
C LEU A 556 0.85 19.78 -0.16
N TYR A 557 1.20 20.59 0.85
CA TYR A 557 0.34 20.80 2.02
C TYR A 557 -1.03 21.36 1.61
N LEU A 558 -1.05 22.38 0.75
CA LEU A 558 -2.28 22.97 0.23
C LEU A 558 -3.13 21.95 -0.53
N TYR A 559 -2.53 21.12 -1.39
CA TYR A 559 -3.22 20.02 -2.08
C TYR A 559 -3.87 19.04 -1.10
N LEU A 560 -3.13 18.55 -0.09
CA LEU A 560 -3.67 17.61 0.90
C LEU A 560 -4.84 18.22 1.70
N MET A 561 -4.68 19.44 2.21
CA MET A 561 -5.73 20.12 2.99
C MET A 561 -6.94 20.52 2.13
N SER A 562 -6.72 20.94 0.88
CA SER A 562 -7.80 21.27 -0.05
C SER A 562 -8.66 20.04 -0.31
N TYR A 563 -8.07 18.89 -0.60
CA TYR A 563 -8.85 17.66 -0.77
C TYR A 563 -9.56 17.22 0.52
N LEU A 564 -8.90 17.30 1.68
CA LEU A 564 -9.53 16.94 2.96
C LEU A 564 -10.78 17.78 3.24
N ILE A 565 -10.74 19.09 2.96
CA ILE A 565 -11.84 20.02 3.23
C ILE A 565 -12.79 20.09 2.02
N PHE A 566 -12.35 20.66 0.90
CA PHE A 566 -13.18 20.90 -0.29
C PHE A 566 -13.64 19.58 -0.92
N GLY A 567 -12.81 18.54 -0.98
CA GLY A 567 -13.24 17.23 -1.48
C GLY A 567 -14.35 16.60 -0.62
N THR A 568 -14.25 16.70 0.71
CA THR A 568 -15.31 16.25 1.63
C THR A 568 -16.61 17.03 1.46
N THR A 569 -16.55 18.36 1.33
CA THR A 569 -17.76 19.18 1.15
C THR A 569 -18.40 18.95 -0.22
N MET A 570 -17.63 18.98 -1.31
CA MET A 570 -18.12 18.69 -2.67
C MET A 570 -18.76 17.29 -2.74
N HIS A 571 -18.13 16.26 -2.17
CA HIS A 571 -18.71 14.92 -2.10
C HIS A 571 -20.09 14.92 -1.44
N ALA A 572 -20.21 15.53 -0.25
CA ALA A 572 -21.46 15.59 0.51
C ALA A 572 -22.58 16.34 -0.25
N MET A 573 -22.19 17.31 -1.09
CA MET A 573 -23.07 18.21 -1.83
C MET A 573 -23.51 17.70 -3.22
N TRP A 574 -23.13 16.49 -3.64
CA TRP A 574 -23.25 16.01 -5.03
C TRP A 574 -22.46 16.84 -6.07
N LEU A 575 -21.31 17.41 -5.69
CA LEU A 575 -20.42 18.12 -6.62
C LEU A 575 -19.18 17.26 -6.95
N PRO A 576 -18.78 17.12 -8.23
CA PRO A 576 -17.65 16.28 -8.63
C PRO A 576 -16.31 16.97 -8.36
N PHE A 577 -15.33 16.20 -7.87
CA PHE A 577 -13.98 16.69 -7.51
C PHE A 577 -12.86 15.64 -7.74
N THR A 578 -13.21 14.41 -8.12
CA THR A 578 -12.38 13.21 -8.38
C THR A 578 -13.14 12.21 -9.25
#